data_AF-A0A9D7X0R8-F1
#
_entry.id   AF-A0A9D7X0R8-F1
#
_cell.length_a   1.000
_cell.length_b   1.000
_cell.length_c   1.000
_cell.angle_alpha   90.00
_cell.angle_beta   90.00
_cell.angle_gamma   90.00
#
_symmetry.space_group_name_H-M   'P 1'
#
loop_
_entity.id
_entity.type
_entity.pdbx_description
1 polymer ?
#
loop_
_entity_poly.entity_id
_entity_poly.type
_entity_poly.pdbx_seq_one_letter_code
_entity_poly.pdbx_strand_id
1 'polypeptide(L)' 'SKRENNYPLNKPIIKEVPKNTFYNWLESQNKLGGQHKILRINENKDKINEILEMENSN' A
#
# COMPACT_ATOMS: atom_id res chain seq x y z
N SER A 1 -20.29 -14.47 10.68
CA SER A 1 -20.40 -13.38 9.67
C SER A 1 -19.16 -12.52 9.75
N LYS A 2 -18.59 -12.02 8.63
CA LYS A 2 -17.38 -11.13 8.64
C LYS A 2 -17.63 -9.76 9.33
N ARG A 3 -18.83 -9.59 9.92
CA ARG A 3 -19.29 -8.49 10.78
C ARG A 3 -19.93 -8.99 12.08
N GLU A 4 -19.55 -10.16 12.59
CA GLU A 4 -19.93 -10.54 13.95
C GLU A 4 -19.25 -9.61 14.95
N ASN A 5 -20.03 -9.17 15.95
CA ASN A 5 -19.62 -8.40 17.14
C ASN A 5 -19.56 -6.88 17.06
N ASN A 6 -20.12 -6.22 16.03
CA ASN A 6 -20.39 -4.77 16.05
C ASN A 6 -19.21 -3.93 16.56
N TYR A 7 -17.98 -4.37 16.27
CA TYR A 7 -16.79 -3.73 16.79
C TYR A 7 -16.64 -2.38 16.08
N PRO A 8 -16.55 -1.25 16.80
CA PRO A 8 -16.38 0.03 16.15
C PRO A 8 -15.04 0.02 15.42
N LEU A 9 -15.09 0.06 14.09
CA LEU A 9 -13.90 0.27 13.27
C LEU A 9 -13.32 1.63 13.69
N ASN A 10 -12.08 1.61 14.18
CA ASN A 10 -11.35 2.85 14.42
C ASN A 10 -11.23 3.61 13.10
N LYS A 11 -11.16 4.95 13.20
CA LYS A 11 -10.93 5.78 12.02
C LYS A 11 -9.64 5.32 11.31
N PRO A 12 -9.65 5.23 9.96
CA PRO A 12 -8.46 4.84 9.24
C PRO A 12 -7.38 5.91 9.38
N ILE A 13 -6.12 5.47 9.43
CA ILE A 13 -4.96 6.36 9.34
C ILE A 13 -4.74 6.63 7.86
N ILE A 14 -4.82 7.90 7.47
CA ILE A 14 -4.57 8.35 6.10
C ILE A 14 -3.15 8.88 6.03
N LYS A 15 -2.34 8.35 5.12
CA LYS A 15 -1.02 8.88 4.80
C LYS A 15 -1.02 9.26 3.33
N GLU A 16 -0.89 10.56 3.08
CA GLU A 16 -0.67 11.08 1.73
C GLU A 16 0.74 10.70 1.28
N VAL A 17 0.88 10.42 -0.02
CA VAL A 17 2.16 10.07 -0.63
C VAL A 17 2.37 10.93 -1.88
N PRO A 18 3.62 11.21 -2.27
CA PRO A 18 3.92 11.96 -3.48
C PRO A 18 3.27 11.38 -4.73
N LYS A 19 3.15 12.22 -5.76
CA LYS A 19 2.72 11.75 -7.08
C LYS A 19 3.73 10.69 -7.58
N ASN A 20 3.21 9.67 -8.26
CA ASN A 20 3.98 8.56 -8.84
C ASN A 20 4.62 7.58 -7.83
N THR A 21 4.33 7.65 -6.51
CA THR A 21 4.87 6.69 -5.52
C THR A 21 4.71 5.22 -5.94
N PHE A 22 3.51 4.81 -6.37
CA PHE A 22 3.25 3.43 -6.80
C PHE A 22 3.97 3.06 -8.10
N TYR A 23 4.19 4.03 -8.99
CA TYR A 23 4.93 3.82 -10.23
C TYR A 23 6.41 3.57 -9.92
N ASN A 24 7.01 4.44 -9.11
CA ASN A 24 8.41 4.34 -8.69
C ASN A 24 8.67 3.06 -7.87
N TRP A 25 7.70 2.65 -7.03
CA TRP A 25 7.79 1.36 -6.32
C TRP A 25 7.75 0.16 -7.28
N LEU A 26 6.90 0.16 -8.32
CA LEU A 26 6.93 -0.90 -9.32
C LEU A 26 8.23 -0.92 -10.13
N GLU A 27 8.78 0.26 -10.42
CA GLU A 27 10.07 0.42 -11.09
C GLU A 27 11.23 -0.15 -10.24
N SER A 28 11.29 0.17 -8.95
CA SER A 28 12.34 -0.35 -8.04
C SER A 28 12.31 -1.87 -7.91
N GLN A 29 11.15 -2.48 -8.15
CA GLN A 29 10.94 -3.93 -8.15
C GLN A 29 11.16 -4.58 -9.52
N ASN A 30 11.58 -3.84 -10.56
CA ASN A 30 11.65 -4.29 -11.96
C ASN A 30 10.33 -4.88 -12.49
N LYS A 31 9.19 -4.40 -11.99
CA LYS A 31 7.84 -4.87 -12.35
C LYS A 31 7.07 -3.85 -13.21
N LEU A 32 7.71 -2.76 -13.58
CA LEU A 32 7.13 -1.71 -14.39
C LEU A 32 6.88 -2.20 -15.83
N GLY A 33 5.67 -1.99 -16.36
CA GLY A 33 5.31 -2.34 -17.74
C GLY A 33 4.80 -3.77 -17.98
N GLY A 34 4.81 -4.65 -16.96
CA GLY A 34 4.19 -5.98 -17.02
C GLY A 34 2.72 -6.00 -16.59
N GLN A 35 2.10 -7.19 -16.55
CA GLN A 35 0.75 -7.40 -15.97
C GLN A 35 0.76 -7.41 -14.43
N HIS A 36 1.65 -6.64 -13.80
CA HIS A 36 1.80 -6.59 -12.35
C HIS A 36 0.83 -5.58 -11.74
N LYS A 37 -0.39 -6.04 -11.44
CA LYS A 37 -1.44 -5.23 -10.82
C LYS A 37 -1.18 -5.04 -9.33
N ILE A 38 -1.20 -3.79 -8.87
CA ILE A 38 -1.20 -3.47 -7.44
C ILE A 38 -2.61 -3.71 -6.88
N LEU A 39 -2.69 -4.49 -5.81
CA LEU A 39 -3.93 -4.71 -5.07
C LEU A 39 -4.28 -3.45 -4.26
N ARG A 40 -5.54 -3.03 -4.33
CA ARG A 40 -6.05 -1.84 -3.60
C ARG A 40 -6.23 -2.07 -2.11
N ILE A 41 -6.37 -3.33 -1.72
CA ILE A 41 -6.51 -3.78 -0.34
C ILE A 41 -5.51 -4.91 -0.16
N ASN A 42 -4.69 -4.84 0.89
CA ASN A 42 -3.80 -5.92 1.28
C ASN A 42 -4.16 -6.31 2.72
N GLU A 43 -4.15 -7.60 3.00
CA GLU A 43 -4.37 -8.12 4.35
C GLU A 43 -3.14 -7.87 5.24
N ASN A 44 -1.94 -7.95 4.64
CA ASN A 44 -0.65 -7.75 5.31
C ASN A 44 -0.06 -6.38 4.97
N LYS A 45 0.86 -5.91 5.83
CA LYS A 45 1.48 -4.58 5.71
C LYS A 45 2.79 -4.57 4.91
N ASP A 46 3.29 -5.72 4.47
CA ASP A 46 4.64 -5.85 3.87
C ASP A 46 4.87 -4.87 2.72
N LYS A 47 3.98 -4.86 1.71
CA LYS A 47 4.05 -3.92 0.57
C LYS A 47 3.88 -2.46 0.98
N ILE A 48 3.06 -2.20 2.00
CA ILE A 48 2.86 -0.82 2.49
C ILE A 48 4.15 -0.35 3.16
N ASN A 49 4.78 -1.19 3.98
CA ASN A 49 6.05 -0.86 4.63
C ASN A 49 7.15 -0.61 3.60
N GLU A 50 7.29 -1.45 2.56
CA GLU A 50 8.23 -1.21 1.47
C GLU A 50 8.02 0.15 0.79
N ILE A 51 6.76 0.50 0.48
CA ILE A 51 6.42 1.79 -0.14
C ILE A 51 6.77 2.96 0.80
N LEU A 52 6.57 2.80 2.11
CA LEU A 52 6.87 3.82 3.11
C LEU A 52 8.37 3.96 3.37
N GLU A 53 9.14 2.87 3.32
CA GLU A 53 10.61 2.90 3.43
C GLU A 53 11.25 3.63 2.24
N MET A 54 10.71 3.44 1.03
CA MET A 54 11.13 4.19 -0.15
C MET A 54 10.88 5.70 -0.01
N GLU A 55 9.84 6.11 0.73
CA GLU A 55 9.56 7.53 0.97
C GLU A 55 10.57 8.13 1.97
N ASN A 56 10.82 7.46 3.10
CA ASN A 56 11.73 7.93 4.15
C ASN A 56 13.21 7.97 3.72
N SER A 57 13.55 7.34 2.60
CA SER A 57 14.92 7.28 2.07
C SER A 57 15.22 8.41 1.06
N ASN A 58 14.25 9.30 0.80
CA ASN A 58 14.46 10.56 0.06
C ASN A 58 14.67 11.73 1.04
#